data_AF-A0A9Q2KKL9-F1
#
_entry.id   AF-A0A9Q2KKL9-F1
#
_cell.length_a   1.000
_cell.length_b   1.000
_cell.length_c   1.000
_cell.angle_alpha   90.00
_cell.angle_beta   90.00
_cell.angle_gamma   90.00
#
_symmetry.space_group_name_H-M   'P 1'
#
loop_
_entity.id
_entity.type
_entity.pdbx_description
1 polymer ?
#
loop_
_entity_poly.entity_id
_entity_poly.type
_entity_poly.pdbx_seq_one_letter_code
_entity_poly.pdbx_strand_id
1 'polypeptide(L)'
;MDDLLPDLTLAFNETFQMLSISTLLAIIGGLPLGFLIFVTDRHLFWQNRFVYLLSSVLVNIIRSVPFVILLVLLLPLTQFLLGNTIGPIAASVPLSVAAIAFYARLVDSALREVDKGIIEAAEAFGASPMRIICTVLLPEASAGLLRGLTITLVSLIGYSAMAGIVGGGGVGDLAIRFGYYRYETQVMVVTVVALIILVQVVQVLGDWLAKRADKRDRH
;
A
#
# COMPACT_ATOMS: atom_id res chain seq x y z
N MET A 1 -8.59 33.39 -8.17
CA MET A 1 -8.79 32.42 -7.07
C MET A 1 -10.01 31.55 -7.31
N ASP A 2 -11.04 32.05 -7.99
CA ASP A 2 -12.24 31.29 -8.37
C ASP A 2 -11.97 30.12 -9.33
N ASP A 3 -10.93 30.20 -10.16
CA ASP A 3 -10.51 29.10 -11.05
C ASP A 3 -9.71 27.99 -10.34
N LEU A 4 -9.23 28.21 -9.10
CA LEU A 4 -8.35 27.25 -8.41
C LEU A 4 -9.13 26.15 -7.69
N LEU A 5 -10.32 26.48 -7.16
CA LEU A 5 -11.18 25.53 -6.46
C LEU A 5 -11.63 24.35 -7.34
N PRO A 6 -12.13 24.55 -8.58
CA PRO A 6 -12.50 23.43 -9.44
C PRO A 6 -11.29 22.53 -9.78
N ASP A 7 -10.14 23.13 -10.11
CA ASP A 7 -8.90 22.39 -10.40
C ASP A 7 -8.42 21.56 -9.21
N LEU A 8 -8.51 22.13 -8.00
CA LEU A 8 -8.15 21.42 -6.78
C LEU A 8 -9.10 20.26 -6.50
N THR A 9 -10.41 20.45 -6.67
CA THR A 9 -11.40 19.37 -6.45
C THR A 9 -11.22 18.23 -7.44
N LEU A 10 -10.94 18.54 -8.72
CA LEU A 10 -10.62 17.54 -9.73
C LEU A 10 -9.37 16.75 -9.33
N ALA A 11 -8.30 17.47 -8.99
CA ALA A 11 -7.03 16.87 -8.59
C ALA A 11 -7.18 15.96 -7.35
N PHE A 12 -7.99 16.36 -6.36
CA PHE A 12 -8.29 15.50 -5.22
C PHE A 12 -9.06 14.24 -5.61
N ASN A 13 -10.03 14.34 -6.51
CA ASN A 13 -10.80 13.19 -6.97
C ASN A 13 -9.92 12.21 -7.75
N GLU A 14 -9.02 12.70 -8.60
CA GLU A 14 -8.03 11.90 -9.31
C GLU A 14 -7.07 11.19 -8.36
N THR A 15 -6.54 11.90 -7.35
CA THR A 15 -5.73 11.27 -6.30
C THR A 15 -6.52 10.22 -5.53
N PHE A 16 -7.76 10.51 -5.14
CA PHE A 16 -8.61 9.54 -4.45
C PHE A 16 -8.88 8.29 -5.29
N GLN A 17 -9.11 8.46 -6.60
CA GLN A 17 -9.28 7.35 -7.54
C GLN A 17 -8.02 6.47 -7.60
N MET A 18 -6.84 7.07 -7.75
CA MET A 18 -5.56 6.37 -7.74
C MET A 18 -5.36 5.56 -6.46
N LEU A 19 -5.53 6.21 -5.31
CA LEU A 19 -5.35 5.59 -4.01
C LEU A 19 -6.33 4.44 -3.79
N SER A 20 -7.60 4.61 -4.16
CA SER A 20 -8.64 3.59 -3.98
C SER A 20 -8.35 2.33 -4.78
N ILE A 21 -8.02 2.46 -6.07
CA ILE A 21 -7.71 1.33 -6.95
C ILE A 21 -6.46 0.61 -6.44
N SER A 22 -5.39 1.36 -6.18
CA SER A 22 -4.11 0.75 -5.76
C SER A 22 -4.18 0.12 -4.38
N THR A 23 -4.94 0.68 -3.46
CA THR A 23 -5.14 0.10 -2.13
C THR A 23 -5.97 -1.18 -2.21
N LEU A 24 -7.03 -1.19 -3.01
CA LEU A 24 -7.84 -2.39 -3.21
C LEU A 24 -7.00 -3.53 -3.79
N LEU A 25 -6.20 -3.25 -4.82
CA LEU A 25 -5.29 -4.23 -5.41
C LEU A 25 -4.17 -4.64 -4.45
N ALA A 26 -3.67 -3.73 -3.62
CA ALA A 26 -2.73 -4.08 -2.56
C ALA A 26 -3.34 -5.03 -1.53
N ILE A 27 -4.59 -4.83 -1.11
CA ILE A 27 -5.27 -5.75 -0.19
C ILE A 27 -5.49 -7.11 -0.86
N ILE A 28 -5.98 -7.13 -2.09
CA ILE A 28 -6.30 -8.37 -2.81
C ILE A 28 -5.03 -9.17 -3.18
N GLY A 29 -3.94 -8.49 -3.56
CA GLY A 29 -2.71 -9.14 -4.00
C GLY A 29 -1.64 -9.22 -2.92
N GLY A 30 -1.42 -8.13 -2.20
CA GLY A 30 -0.38 -8.00 -1.17
C GLY A 30 -0.69 -8.80 0.10
N LEU A 31 -1.94 -8.83 0.57
CA LEU A 31 -2.30 -9.62 1.76
C LEU A 31 -2.07 -11.13 1.53
N PRO A 32 -2.58 -11.76 0.45
CA PRO A 32 -2.30 -13.17 0.20
C PRO A 32 -0.83 -13.44 -0.09
N LEU A 33 -0.13 -12.53 -0.80
CA LEU A 33 1.29 -12.71 -1.11
C LEU A 33 2.16 -12.65 0.15
N GLY A 34 1.91 -11.69 1.05
CA GLY A 34 2.62 -11.60 2.33
C GLY A 34 2.34 -12.81 3.22
N PHE A 35 1.09 -13.26 3.25
CA PHE A 35 0.70 -14.47 3.95
C PHE A 35 1.38 -15.73 3.38
N LEU A 36 1.44 -15.85 2.04
CA LEU A 36 2.12 -16.95 1.37
C LEU A 36 3.61 -16.99 1.71
N ILE A 37 4.28 -15.83 1.67
CA ILE A 37 5.69 -15.70 2.07
C ILE A 37 5.88 -16.14 3.51
N PHE A 38 5.00 -15.74 4.43
CA PHE A 38 5.05 -16.15 5.82
C PHE A 38 4.92 -17.67 5.96
N VAL A 39 3.84 -18.28 5.47
CA VAL A 39 3.53 -19.70 5.70
C VAL A 39 4.51 -20.66 5.01
N THR A 40 5.16 -20.23 3.92
CA THR A 40 6.12 -21.06 3.17
C THR A 40 7.55 -20.99 3.70
N ASP A 41 7.82 -20.16 4.70
CA ASP A 41 9.12 -20.05 5.36
C ASP A 41 9.47 -21.35 6.13
N ARG A 42 10.76 -21.52 6.46
CA ARG A 42 11.22 -22.65 7.25
C ARG A 42 10.59 -22.63 8.65
N HIS A 43 10.20 -23.81 9.13
CA HIS A 43 9.60 -24.03 10.44
C HIS A 43 8.12 -23.61 10.59
N LEU A 44 7.41 -23.44 9.47
CA LEU A 44 5.97 -23.16 9.44
C LEU A 44 5.19 -24.23 8.67
N PHE A 45 3.86 -24.12 8.75
CA PHE A 45 2.88 -25.15 8.38
C PHE A 45 3.03 -25.73 6.95
N TRP A 46 3.37 -24.91 5.94
CA TRP A 46 3.48 -25.35 4.54
C TRP A 46 4.83 -25.01 3.94
N GLN A 47 5.90 -25.44 4.62
CA GLN A 47 7.28 -25.21 4.21
C GLN A 47 7.50 -25.55 2.72
N ASN A 48 7.79 -24.52 1.92
CA ASN A 48 8.19 -24.68 0.53
C ASN A 48 9.24 -23.63 0.19
N ARG A 49 10.51 -24.05 0.28
CA ARG A 49 11.67 -23.17 0.07
C ARG A 49 11.65 -22.50 -1.31
N PHE A 50 11.14 -23.18 -2.33
CA PHE A 50 11.09 -22.64 -3.69
C PHE A 50 10.08 -21.49 -3.79
N VAL A 51 8.85 -21.71 -3.32
CA VAL A 51 7.79 -20.67 -3.32
C VAL A 51 8.21 -19.47 -2.47
N TYR A 52 8.71 -19.73 -1.26
CA TYR A 52 9.22 -18.68 -0.38
C TYR A 52 10.29 -17.82 -1.06
N LEU A 53 11.30 -18.45 -1.66
CA LEU A 53 12.40 -17.74 -2.30
C LEU A 53 11.91 -16.94 -3.51
N LEU A 54 11.09 -17.55 -4.36
CA LEU A 54 10.56 -16.90 -5.56
C LEU A 54 9.71 -15.67 -5.20
N SER A 55 8.71 -15.83 -4.33
CA SER A 55 7.84 -14.74 -3.88
C SER A 55 8.62 -13.63 -3.18
N SER A 56 9.55 -13.99 -2.29
CA SER A 56 10.38 -13.02 -1.57
C SER A 56 11.30 -12.24 -2.51
N VAL A 57 11.95 -12.92 -3.47
CA VAL A 57 12.82 -12.28 -4.46
C VAL A 57 12.01 -11.32 -5.34
N LEU A 58 10.84 -11.73 -5.83
CA LEU A 58 9.97 -10.87 -6.63
C LEU A 58 9.56 -9.60 -5.87
N VAL A 59 9.11 -9.73 -4.62
CA VAL A 59 8.76 -8.59 -3.77
C VAL A 59 9.97 -7.69 -3.54
N ASN A 60 11.14 -8.26 -3.27
CA ASN A 60 12.35 -7.49 -3.03
C ASN A 60 12.84 -6.76 -4.28
N ILE A 61 12.73 -7.36 -5.47
CA ILE A 61 13.08 -6.70 -6.73
C ILE A 61 12.21 -5.46 -6.92
N ILE A 62 10.87 -5.60 -6.83
CA ILE A 62 9.94 -4.48 -7.01
C ILE A 62 10.24 -3.37 -6.00
N ARG A 63 10.46 -3.72 -4.73
CA ARG A 63 10.75 -2.74 -3.66
C ARG A 63 12.11 -2.05 -3.79
N SER A 64 13.08 -2.69 -4.46
CA SER A 64 14.42 -2.13 -4.65
C SER A 64 14.46 -1.11 -5.79
N VAL A 65 13.48 -1.15 -6.71
CA VAL A 65 13.37 -0.17 -7.79
C VAL A 65 12.69 1.10 -7.26
N PRO A 66 13.34 2.27 -7.35
CA PRO A 66 12.71 3.54 -7.01
C PRO A 66 11.38 3.73 -7.77
N PHE A 67 10.36 4.25 -7.09
CA PHE A 67 9.00 4.31 -7.65
C PHE A 67 8.93 5.03 -9.01
N VAL A 68 9.65 6.15 -9.18
CA VAL A 68 9.68 6.88 -10.46
C VAL A 68 10.20 5.99 -11.60
N ILE A 69 11.24 5.19 -11.34
CA ILE A 69 11.81 4.27 -12.33
C ILE A 69 10.82 3.14 -12.62
N LEU A 70 10.21 2.56 -11.58
CA LEU A 70 9.19 1.52 -11.71
C LEU A 70 7.99 1.99 -12.55
N LEU A 71 7.57 3.24 -12.34
CA LEU A 71 6.46 3.84 -13.07
C LEU A 71 6.75 3.96 -14.57
N VAL A 72 7.96 4.38 -14.96
CA VAL A 72 8.37 4.40 -16.38
C VAL A 72 8.52 2.98 -16.93
N LEU A 73 9.09 2.06 -16.15
CA LEU A 73 9.29 0.67 -16.54
C LEU A 73 7.97 -0.05 -16.87
N LEU A 74 6.88 0.32 -16.20
CA LEU A 74 5.56 -0.28 -16.38
C LEU A 74 4.68 0.42 -17.42
N LEU A 75 5.18 1.42 -18.16
CA LEU A 75 4.43 2.05 -19.25
C LEU A 75 3.98 1.05 -20.33
N PRO A 76 4.81 0.09 -20.80
CA PRO A 76 4.37 -0.90 -21.79
C PRO A 76 3.24 -1.79 -21.27
N LEU A 77 3.31 -2.17 -19.98
CA LEU A 77 2.26 -2.95 -19.33
C LEU A 77 0.96 -2.14 -19.20
N THR A 78 1.08 -0.87 -18.82
CA THR A 78 -0.07 0.04 -18.69
C THR A 78 -0.77 0.23 -20.03
N GLN A 79 0.00 0.47 -21.09
CA GLN A 79 -0.49 0.56 -22.47
C GLN A 79 -1.18 -0.73 -22.91
N PHE A 80 -0.60 -1.90 -22.58
CA PHE A 80 -1.19 -3.19 -22.91
C PHE A 80 -2.53 -3.43 -22.20
N LEU A 81 -2.66 -3.04 -20.94
CA LEU A 81 -3.87 -3.28 -20.14
C LEU A 81 -5.00 -2.28 -20.44
N LEU A 82 -4.67 -1.01 -20.67
CA LEU A 82 -5.64 0.09 -20.71
C LEU A 82 -5.71 0.81 -22.06
N GLY A 83 -4.79 0.53 -22.98
CA GLY A 83 -4.68 1.22 -24.26
C GLY A 83 -4.17 2.66 -24.18
N ASN A 84 -3.85 3.15 -22.98
CA ASN A 84 -3.27 4.47 -22.73
C ASN A 84 -2.29 4.42 -21.54
N THR A 85 -1.42 5.43 -21.45
CA THR A 85 -0.40 5.57 -20.39
C THR A 85 -0.58 6.83 -19.54
N ILE A 86 -1.58 7.65 -19.84
CA ILE A 86 -1.82 8.96 -19.23
C ILE A 86 -3.13 8.94 -18.47
N GLY A 87 -3.16 9.60 -17.31
CA GLY A 87 -4.32 9.79 -16.46
C GLY A 87 -4.32 8.94 -15.19
N PRO A 88 -5.31 9.17 -14.30
CA PRO A 88 -5.33 8.57 -12.96
C PRO A 88 -5.45 7.04 -12.98
N ILE A 89 -6.25 6.50 -13.90
CA ILE A 89 -6.43 5.05 -14.05
C ILE A 89 -5.13 4.41 -14.56
N ALA A 90 -4.46 5.03 -15.53
CA ALA A 90 -3.18 4.56 -16.04
C ALA A 90 -2.10 4.57 -14.94
N ALA A 91 -2.00 5.67 -14.19
CA ALA A 91 -1.09 5.77 -13.05
C ALA A 91 -1.38 4.73 -11.96
N SER A 92 -2.65 4.33 -11.78
CA SER A 92 -3.01 3.31 -10.79
C SER A 92 -2.31 1.97 -11.03
N VAL A 93 -1.90 1.63 -12.26
CA VAL A 93 -1.22 0.36 -12.56
C VAL A 93 0.13 0.24 -11.86
N PRO A 94 1.13 1.13 -12.10
CA PRO A 94 2.40 1.08 -11.38
C PRO A 94 2.25 1.31 -9.88
N LEU A 95 1.32 2.18 -9.44
CA LEU A 95 1.01 2.35 -8.02
C LEU A 95 0.57 1.02 -7.38
N SER A 96 -0.28 0.25 -8.06
CA SER A 96 -0.77 -1.04 -7.55
C SER A 96 0.33 -2.08 -7.45
N VAL A 97 1.21 -2.16 -8.46
CA VAL A 97 2.35 -3.09 -8.43
C VAL A 97 3.28 -2.78 -7.25
N ALA A 98 3.60 -1.49 -7.05
CA ALA A 98 4.41 -1.04 -5.92
C ALA A 98 3.71 -1.35 -4.58
N ALA A 99 2.41 -1.06 -4.47
CA ALA A 99 1.64 -1.25 -3.25
C ALA A 99 1.47 -2.72 -2.88
N ILE A 100 1.26 -3.62 -3.85
CA ILE A 100 1.20 -5.06 -3.63
C ILE A 100 2.51 -5.56 -2.99
N ALA A 101 3.65 -5.21 -3.58
CA ALA A 101 4.94 -5.65 -3.07
C ALA A 101 5.26 -5.05 -1.69
N PHE A 102 4.97 -3.76 -1.51
CA PHE A 102 5.22 -3.08 -0.25
C PHE A 102 4.33 -3.63 0.87
N TYR A 103 3.02 -3.77 0.63
CA TYR A 103 2.09 -4.30 1.61
C TYR A 103 2.35 -5.78 1.92
N ALA A 104 2.70 -6.61 0.92
CA ALA A 104 3.09 -8.00 1.16
C ALA A 104 4.21 -8.13 2.19
N ARG A 105 5.21 -7.24 2.14
CA ARG A 105 6.29 -7.25 3.13
C ARG A 105 5.81 -6.83 4.52
N LEU A 106 4.93 -5.83 4.60
CA LEU A 106 4.38 -5.38 5.88
C LEU A 106 3.49 -6.44 6.51
N VAL A 107 2.72 -7.17 5.70
CA VAL A 107 1.94 -8.33 6.13
C VAL A 107 2.85 -9.44 6.67
N ASP A 108 3.89 -9.84 5.92
CA ASP A 108 4.88 -10.82 6.38
C ASP A 108 5.54 -10.39 7.71
N SER A 109 5.84 -9.09 7.87
CA SER A 109 6.42 -8.56 9.10
C SER A 109 5.42 -8.62 10.27
N ALA A 110 4.17 -8.19 10.07
CA ALA A 110 3.12 -8.21 11.09
C ALA A 110 2.80 -9.64 11.56
N LEU A 111 2.81 -10.62 10.66
CA LEU A 111 2.59 -12.03 11.02
C LEU A 111 3.76 -12.59 11.86
N ARG A 112 5.00 -12.13 11.61
CA ARG A 112 6.20 -12.53 12.37
C ARG A 112 6.30 -11.89 13.75
N GLU A 113 5.61 -10.77 13.97
CA GLU A 113 5.53 -10.11 15.28
C GLU A 113 4.55 -10.80 16.25
N VAL A 114 3.78 -11.77 15.77
CA VAL A 114 2.94 -12.62 16.63
C VAL A 114 3.84 -13.55 17.45
N ASP A 115 3.58 -13.62 18.76
CA ASP A 115 4.34 -14.47 19.67
C ASP A 115 4.18 -15.95 19.29
N LYS A 116 5.31 -16.63 19.11
CA LYS A 116 5.38 -18.06 18.82
C LYS A 116 4.77 -18.89 19.94
N GLY A 117 4.83 -18.45 21.18
CA GLY A 117 4.23 -19.15 22.32
C GLY A 117 2.71 -19.31 22.19
N ILE A 118 2.02 -18.34 21.57
CA ILE A 118 0.57 -18.42 21.33
C ILE A 118 0.28 -19.45 20.22
N ILE A 119 1.15 -19.54 19.22
CA ILE A 119 1.06 -20.54 18.14
C ILE A 119 1.32 -21.95 18.68
N GLU A 120 2.39 -22.14 19.44
CA GLU A 120 2.78 -23.41 20.07
C GLU A 120 1.71 -23.90 21.06
N ALA A 121 1.10 -22.99 21.83
CA ALA A 121 -0.02 -23.33 22.70
C ALA A 121 -1.22 -23.86 21.90
N ALA A 122 -1.58 -23.21 20.79
CA ALA A 122 -2.66 -23.67 19.92
C ALA A 122 -2.36 -25.03 19.28
N GLU A 123 -1.10 -25.30 18.91
CA GLU A 123 -0.65 -26.61 18.44
C GLU A 123 -0.75 -27.68 19.54
N ALA A 124 -0.38 -27.36 20.78
CA ALA A 124 -0.50 -28.27 21.94
C ALA A 124 -1.96 -28.65 22.25
N PHE A 125 -2.91 -27.76 21.97
CA PHE A 125 -4.35 -28.06 22.02
C PHE A 125 -4.87 -28.85 20.81
N GLY A 126 -4.01 -29.27 19.88
CA GLY A 126 -4.36 -30.08 18.71
C GLY A 126 -5.09 -29.31 17.62
N ALA A 127 -4.96 -27.98 17.56
CA ALA A 127 -5.56 -27.19 16.49
C ALA A 127 -4.88 -27.51 15.14
N SER A 128 -5.67 -27.67 14.08
CA SER A 128 -5.13 -27.86 12.73
C SER A 128 -4.46 -26.57 12.23
N PRO A 129 -3.46 -26.64 11.33
CA PRO A 129 -2.76 -25.47 10.80
C PRO A 129 -3.68 -24.35 10.30
N MET A 130 -4.70 -24.71 9.52
CA MET A 130 -5.66 -23.74 8.98
C MET A 130 -6.48 -23.08 10.09
N ARG A 131 -6.78 -23.82 11.17
CA ARG A 131 -7.48 -23.28 12.33
C ARG A 131 -6.58 -22.29 13.07
N ILE A 132 -5.32 -22.65 13.33
CA ILE A 132 -4.33 -21.75 13.97
C ILE A 132 -4.22 -20.44 13.18
N ILE A 133 -4.09 -20.52 11.86
CA ILE A 133 -4.04 -19.36 10.97
C ILE A 133 -5.27 -18.45 11.18
N CYS A 134 -6.48 -19.00 11.02
CA CYS A 134 -7.69 -18.20 11.00
C CYS A 134 -8.15 -17.72 12.38
N THR A 135 -7.90 -18.49 13.44
CA THR A 135 -8.42 -18.21 14.78
C THR A 135 -7.41 -17.60 15.73
N VAL A 136 -6.12 -17.74 15.46
CA VAL A 136 -5.05 -17.23 16.33
C VAL A 136 -4.22 -16.19 15.59
N LEU A 137 -3.56 -16.60 14.49
CA LEU A 137 -2.57 -15.77 13.82
C LEU A 137 -3.17 -14.49 13.21
N LEU A 138 -4.22 -14.61 12.39
CA LEU A 138 -4.85 -13.44 11.74
C LEU A 138 -5.51 -12.48 12.74
N PRO A 139 -6.25 -12.96 13.75
CA PRO A 139 -6.78 -12.08 14.80
C PRO A 139 -5.69 -11.36 15.59
N GLU A 140 -4.60 -12.05 15.94
CA GLU A 140 -3.50 -11.50 16.73
C GLU A 140 -2.65 -10.50 15.92
N ALA A 141 -2.46 -10.74 14.62
CA ALA A 141 -1.75 -9.83 13.72
C ALA A 141 -2.62 -8.65 13.24
N SER A 142 -3.93 -8.65 13.50
CA SER A 142 -4.88 -7.73 12.84
C SER A 142 -4.55 -6.24 13.01
N ALA A 143 -4.10 -5.82 14.20
CA ALA A 143 -3.63 -4.47 14.43
C ALA A 143 -2.37 -4.14 13.61
N GLY A 144 -1.42 -5.08 13.53
CA GLY A 144 -0.22 -4.96 12.70
C GLY A 144 -0.53 -4.87 11.21
N LEU A 145 -1.49 -5.67 10.72
CA LEU A 145 -1.95 -5.62 9.33
C LEU A 145 -2.55 -4.25 8.97
N LEU A 146 -3.39 -3.69 9.86
CA LEU A 146 -3.98 -2.36 9.66
C LEU A 146 -2.95 -1.24 9.73
N ARG A 147 -1.97 -1.32 10.63
CA ARG A 147 -0.83 -0.38 10.66
C ARG A 147 -0.03 -0.47 9.37
N GLY A 148 0.25 -1.68 8.88
CA GLY A 148 0.91 -1.91 7.60
C GLY A 148 0.13 -1.32 6.41
N LEU A 149 -1.19 -1.46 6.40
CA LEU A 149 -2.05 -0.88 5.36
C LEU A 149 -2.02 0.66 5.41
N THR A 150 -2.03 1.24 6.60
CA THR A 150 -1.94 2.69 6.81
C THR A 150 -0.62 3.24 6.28
N ILE A 151 0.51 2.60 6.60
CA ILE A 151 1.84 2.97 6.08
C ILE A 151 1.87 2.86 4.54
N THR A 152 1.22 1.83 3.98
CA THR A 152 1.09 1.66 2.53
C THR A 152 0.30 2.81 1.90
N LEU A 153 -0.84 3.17 2.47
CA LEU A 153 -1.66 4.30 2.00
C LEU A 153 -0.90 5.63 2.03
N VAL A 154 -0.17 5.91 3.11
CA VAL A 154 0.66 7.13 3.22
C VAL A 154 1.73 7.16 2.14
N SER A 155 2.38 6.02 1.89
CA SER A 155 3.36 5.89 0.82
C SER A 155 2.74 6.08 -0.57
N LEU A 156 1.53 5.54 -0.78
CA LEU A 156 0.77 5.71 -2.02
C LEU A 156 0.40 7.18 -2.28
N ILE A 157 0.12 7.99 -1.25
CA ILE A 157 -0.10 9.44 -1.42
C ILE A 157 1.16 10.08 -2.03
N GLY A 158 2.34 9.78 -1.47
CA GLY A 158 3.61 10.27 -2.02
C GLY A 158 3.88 9.77 -3.44
N TYR A 159 3.57 8.50 -3.73
CA TYR A 159 3.73 7.91 -5.06
C TYR A 159 2.77 8.50 -6.08
N SER A 160 1.52 8.78 -5.69
CA SER A 160 0.53 9.46 -6.55
C SER A 160 0.99 10.86 -6.92
N ALA A 161 1.65 11.57 -5.99
CA ALA A 161 2.21 12.89 -6.28
C ALA A 161 3.34 12.82 -7.32
N MET A 162 4.22 11.81 -7.20
CA MET A 162 5.27 11.55 -8.21
C MET A 162 4.71 11.11 -9.56
N ALA A 163 3.57 10.40 -9.59
CA ALA A 163 2.91 10.02 -10.84
C ALA A 163 2.40 11.22 -11.64
N GLY A 164 2.17 12.38 -11.00
CA GLY A 164 1.88 13.63 -11.69
C GLY A 164 2.95 14.02 -12.72
N ILE A 165 4.23 13.66 -12.50
CA ILE A 165 5.34 13.98 -13.42
C ILE A 165 5.14 13.35 -14.81
N VAL A 166 4.47 12.21 -14.88
CA VAL A 166 4.24 11.47 -16.14
C VAL A 166 2.81 11.63 -16.67
N GLY A 167 2.07 12.62 -16.17
CA GLY A 167 0.68 12.84 -16.56
C GLY A 167 -0.30 11.89 -15.89
N GLY A 168 0.01 11.38 -14.70
CA GLY A 168 -0.94 10.60 -13.88
C GLY A 168 -2.10 11.41 -13.32
N GLY A 169 -2.04 12.75 -13.38
CA GLY A 169 -3.03 13.64 -12.78
C GLY A 169 -2.88 13.76 -11.26
N GLY A 170 -3.95 14.19 -10.60
CA GLY A 170 -4.01 14.31 -9.16
C GLY A 170 -3.41 15.59 -8.58
N VAL A 171 -3.42 15.68 -7.25
CA VAL A 171 -2.89 16.84 -6.51
C VAL A 171 -1.41 17.11 -6.81
N GLY A 172 -0.63 16.05 -7.09
CA GLY A 172 0.76 16.19 -7.51
C GLY A 172 0.93 16.84 -8.88
N ASP A 173 0.11 16.47 -9.87
CA ASP A 173 0.13 17.10 -11.19
C ASP A 173 -0.16 18.60 -11.10
N LEU A 174 -1.16 18.98 -10.28
CA LEU A 174 -1.49 20.37 -10.02
C LEU A 174 -0.30 21.14 -9.42
N ALA A 175 0.34 20.56 -8.39
CA ALA A 175 1.51 21.15 -7.74
C ALA A 175 2.69 21.33 -8.70
N ILE A 176 2.94 20.36 -9.57
CA ILE A 176 4.04 20.40 -10.54
C ILE A 176 3.73 21.42 -11.64
N ARG A 177 2.55 21.35 -12.25
CA ARG A 177 2.22 22.17 -13.42
C ARG A 177 2.02 23.64 -13.09
N PHE A 178 1.31 23.94 -12.01
CA PHE A 178 1.03 25.32 -11.61
C PHE A 178 2.05 25.82 -10.60
N GLY A 179 2.30 25.06 -9.54
CA GLY A 179 3.23 25.48 -8.49
C GLY A 179 4.68 25.57 -8.99
N TYR A 180 5.21 24.49 -9.58
CA TYR A 180 6.62 24.42 -9.98
C TYR A 180 6.88 25.05 -11.35
N TYR A 181 6.22 24.58 -12.41
CA TYR A 181 6.52 25.06 -13.78
C TYR A 181 6.06 26.48 -14.07
N ARG A 182 4.96 26.94 -13.45
CA ARG A 182 4.46 28.33 -13.59
C ARG A 182 4.91 29.25 -12.47
N TYR A 183 5.69 28.74 -11.50
CA TYR A 183 6.17 29.49 -10.34
C TYR A 183 5.05 30.12 -9.48
N GLU A 184 3.85 29.54 -9.50
CA GLU A 184 2.71 30.01 -8.70
C GLU A 184 2.85 29.53 -7.25
N THR A 185 3.58 30.31 -6.45
CA THR A 185 3.93 29.95 -5.06
C THR A 185 2.69 29.69 -4.20
N GLN A 186 1.59 30.42 -4.43
CA GLN A 186 0.34 30.21 -3.71
C GLN A 186 -0.24 28.81 -3.97
N VAL A 187 -0.23 28.34 -5.22
CA VAL A 187 -0.74 27.01 -5.60
C VAL A 187 0.15 25.92 -5.01
N MET A 188 1.48 26.11 -5.03
CA MET A 188 2.43 25.21 -4.37
C MET A 188 2.13 25.05 -2.87
N VAL A 189 1.93 26.16 -2.14
CA VAL A 189 1.63 26.11 -0.71
C VAL A 189 0.28 25.43 -0.43
N VAL A 190 -0.76 25.76 -1.19
CA VAL A 190 -2.10 25.17 -1.03
C VAL A 190 -2.07 23.66 -1.27
N THR A 191 -1.40 23.21 -2.33
CA THR A 191 -1.28 21.78 -2.66
C THR A 191 -0.44 21.00 -1.63
N VAL A 192 0.65 21.57 -1.13
CA VAL A 192 1.43 20.96 -0.05
C VAL A 192 0.60 20.81 1.23
N VAL A 193 -0.12 21.85 1.64
CA VAL A 193 -1.00 21.80 2.82
C VAL A 193 -2.10 20.76 2.62
N ALA A 194 -2.71 20.71 1.44
CA ALA A 194 -3.69 19.69 1.06
C ALA A 194 -3.16 18.25 1.21
N LEU A 195 -1.95 17.98 0.71
CA LEU A 195 -1.31 16.66 0.85
C LEU A 195 -0.99 16.32 2.30
N ILE A 196 -0.51 17.29 3.09
CA ILE A 196 -0.26 17.11 4.52
C ILE A 196 -1.56 16.72 5.24
N ILE A 197 -2.65 17.47 5.00
CA ILE A 197 -3.95 17.17 5.60
C ILE A 197 -4.42 15.76 5.20
N LEU A 198 -4.28 15.39 3.93
CA LEU A 198 -4.67 14.06 3.46
C LEU A 198 -3.90 12.94 4.18
N VAL A 199 -2.58 13.09 4.31
CA VAL A 199 -1.74 12.13 5.06
C VAL A 199 -2.16 12.05 6.52
N GLN A 200 -2.39 13.19 7.18
CA GLN A 200 -2.81 13.21 8.59
C GLN A 200 -4.17 12.54 8.78
N VAL A 201 -5.14 12.78 7.90
CA VAL A 201 -6.45 12.12 7.95
C VAL A 201 -6.32 10.61 7.83
N VAL A 202 -5.53 10.12 6.85
CA VAL A 202 -5.28 8.70 6.67
C VAL A 202 -4.59 8.09 7.89
N GLN A 203 -3.59 8.77 8.45
CA GLN A 203 -2.84 8.31 9.62
C GLN A 203 -3.75 8.19 10.85
N VAL A 204 -4.52 9.23 11.16
CA VAL A 204 -5.44 9.26 12.31
C VAL A 204 -6.50 8.17 12.20
N LEU A 205 -7.10 8.00 11.02
CA LEU A 205 -8.09 6.95 10.77
C LEU A 205 -7.46 5.56 10.89
N GLY A 206 -6.28 5.36 10.32
CA GLY A 206 -5.54 4.11 10.39
C GLY A 206 -5.17 3.71 11.82
N ASP A 207 -4.64 4.64 12.60
CA ASP A 207 -4.28 4.43 14.00
C ASP A 207 -5.52 4.14 14.86
N TRP A 208 -6.64 4.82 14.59
CA TRP A 208 -7.90 4.54 15.27
C TRP A 208 -8.43 3.14 14.95
N LEU A 209 -8.40 2.72 13.67
CA LEU A 209 -8.80 1.37 13.26
C LEU A 209 -7.89 0.30 13.86
N ALA A 210 -6.58 0.53 13.86
CA ALA A 210 -5.61 -0.41 14.41
C ALA A 210 -5.80 -0.61 15.92
N LYS A 211 -6.01 0.47 16.68
CA LYS A 211 -6.32 0.40 18.13
C LYS A 211 -7.60 -0.39 18.42
N ARG A 212 -8.62 -0.25 17.57
CA ARG A 212 -9.87 -0.99 17.73
C ARG A 212 -9.74 -2.47 17.40
N ALA A 213 -8.82 -2.82 16.50
CA ALA A 213 -8.51 -4.20 16.14
C ALA A 213 -7.54 -4.88 17.13
N ASP A 214 -6.79 -4.09 17.90
CA ASP A 214 -5.83 -4.60 18.86
C ASP A 214 -6.52 -5.41 19.95
N LYS A 215 -6.23 -6.72 19.97
CA LYS A 215 -6.72 -7.65 20.98
C LYS A 215 -5.72 -7.85 22.10
N ARG A 216 -4.48 -7.34 21.99
CA ARG A 216 -3.47 -7.44 23.05
C ARG A 216 -3.86 -6.65 24.30
N ASP A 217 -4.62 -5.56 24.15
CA ASP A 217 -5.10 -4.74 25.26
C ASP A 217 -6.28 -5.37 26.05
N ARG A 218 -6.70 -6.60 25.73
CA ARG A 218 -7.83 -7.28 26.39
C ARG A 218 -7.42 -8.40 27.37
N HIS A 219 -6.13 -8.52 27.69
CA HIS A 219 -5.62 -9.49 28.66
C HIS A 219 -4.89 -8.80 29.81
#